data_AF-A0A4S1FVG2-F1
#
_entry.id   AF-A0A4S1FVG2-F1
#
_cell.length_a   1.000
_cell.length_b   1.000
_cell.length_c   1.000
_cell.angle_alpha   90.00
_cell.angle_beta   90.00
_cell.angle_gamma   90.00
#
_symmetry.space_group_name_H-M   'P 1'
#
loop_
_entity.id
_entity.type
_entity.pdbx_description
1 polymer ?
#
loop_
_entity_poly.entity_id
_entity_poly.type
_entity_poly.pdbx_seq_one_letter_code
_entity_poly.pdbx_strand_id
1 'polypeptide(L)' 'MEQRRSSQSFKRKELVAKLNPTGVRAFKAAADTAKLRGNPYVELVHFIEQLVLSERSDVQMIVADAGI' A
#
# COMPACT_ATOMS: atom_id res chain seq x y z
N MET A 1 -0.19 -28.24 -22.53
CA MET A 1 -0.98 -27.93 -21.31
C MET A 1 -0.02 -27.32 -20.31
N GLU A 2 -0.08 -26.00 -20.12
CA GLU A 2 0.84 -25.28 -19.24
C GLU A 2 0.41 -25.51 -17.78
N GLN A 3 1.28 -26.18 -17.00
CA GLN A 3 1.04 -26.38 -15.58
C GLN A 3 1.05 -25.01 -14.88
N ARG A 4 -0.14 -24.51 -14.53
CA ARG A 4 -0.30 -23.42 -13.58
C ARG A 4 0.39 -23.84 -12.28
N ARG A 5 1.60 -23.35 -12.02
CA ARG A 5 2.23 -23.45 -10.70
C ARG A 5 1.24 -22.90 -9.67
N SER A 6 1.00 -23.65 -8.61
CA SER A 6 0.20 -23.17 -7.48
C SER A 6 0.79 -21.84 -7.01
N SER A 7 0.01 -20.77 -7.08
CA SER A 7 0.42 -19.47 -6.54
C SER A 7 0.73 -19.63 -5.07
N GLN A 8 1.96 -19.33 -4.66
CA GLN A 8 2.39 -19.40 -3.28
C GLN A 8 1.53 -18.44 -2.44
N SER A 9 0.83 -18.97 -1.43
CA SER A 9 -0.01 -18.16 -0.55
C SER A 9 0.81 -17.67 0.64
N PHE A 10 0.92 -16.36 0.80
CA PHE A 10 1.61 -15.71 1.92
C PHE A 10 0.61 -15.14 2.91
N LYS A 11 0.93 -15.21 4.21
CA LYS A 11 0.09 -14.55 5.21
C LYS A 11 0.28 -13.04 5.11
N ARG A 12 -0.80 -12.26 5.26
CA ARG A 12 -0.74 -10.78 5.28
C ARG A 12 0.33 -10.25 6.24
N LYS A 13 0.46 -10.84 7.44
CA LYS A 13 1.47 -10.45 8.43
C LYS A 13 2.90 -10.59 7.90
N GLU A 14 3.18 -11.63 7.11
CA GLU A 14 4.51 -11.88 6.55
C GLU A 14 4.86 -10.82 5.49
N LEU A 15 3.91 -10.48 4.62
CA LEU A 15 4.09 -9.42 3.63
C LEU A 15 4.26 -8.04 4.28
N VAL A 16 3.42 -7.71 5.26
CA VAL A 16 3.49 -6.42 5.97
C VAL A 16 4.80 -6.28 6.76
N ALA A 17 5.35 -7.37 7.28
CA ALA A 17 6.64 -7.37 7.97
C ALA A 17 7.83 -7.07 7.04
N LYS A 18 7.65 -7.08 5.71
CA LYS A 18 8.68 -6.70 4.74
C LYS A 18 8.65 -5.22 4.37
N LEU A 19 7.62 -4.48 4.77
CA LEU A 19 7.54 -3.04 4.50
C LEU A 19 8.55 -2.28 5.35
N ASN A 20 9.10 -1.20 4.79
CA ASN A 20 9.88 -0.24 5.55
C ASN A 20 8.97 0.56 6.53
N PRO A 21 9.53 1.35 7.48
CA PRO A 21 8.73 2.08 8.45
C PRO A 21 7.68 3.03 7.83
N THR A 22 8.01 3.71 6.72
CA THR A 22 7.06 4.58 6.00
C THR A 22 5.91 3.77 5.42
N GLY A 23 6.19 2.65 4.75
CA GLY A 23 5.19 1.72 4.21
C GLY A 23 4.30 1.14 5.30
N VAL A 24 4.85 0.77 6.47
CA VAL A 24 4.04 0.27 7.60
C VAL A 24 3.07 1.35 8.10
N ARG A 25 3.52 2.61 8.25
CA ARG A 25 2.67 3.72 8.68
C ARG A 25 1.56 4.00 7.67
N ALA A 26 1.91 4.16 6.40
CA ALA A 26 0.95 4.40 5.34
C ALA A 26 -0.05 3.25 5.16
N PHE A 27 0.39 1.99 5.33
CA PHE A 27 -0.51 0.82 5.24
C PHE A 27 -1.54 0.78 6.37
N LYS A 28 -1.16 1.20 7.58
CA LYS A 28 -2.10 1.35 8.71
C LYS A 28 -3.09 2.49 8.45
N ALA A 29 -2.58 3.66 8.08
CA ALA A 29 -3.41 4.83 7.79
C ALA A 29 -4.38 4.59 6.61
N ALA A 30 -4.01 3.75 5.64
CA ALA A 30 -4.87 3.37 4.53
C ALA A 30 -6.08 2.57 5.00
N ALA A 31 -5.89 1.67 5.96
CA ALA A 31 -6.98 0.92 6.58
C ALA A 31 -7.91 1.84 7.37
N ASP A 32 -7.36 2.79 8.13
CA ASP A 32 -8.15 3.79 8.87
C ASP A 32 -8.95 4.68 7.91
N THR A 33 -8.34 5.11 6.81
CA THR A 33 -8.99 5.95 5.79
C THR A 33 -10.14 5.22 5.10
N ALA A 34 -9.92 3.97 4.67
CA ALA A 34 -10.98 3.15 4.07
C ALA A 34 -12.15 2.97 5.05
N LYS A 35 -11.85 2.71 6.33
CA LYS A 35 -12.86 2.55 7.38
C LYS A 35 -13.65 3.85 7.62
N LEU A 36 -12.97 4.99 7.73
CA LEU A 36 -13.61 6.30 7.95
C LEU A 36 -14.55 6.69 6.80
N ARG A 37 -14.21 6.28 5.57
CA ARG A 37 -15.01 6.54 4.37
C ARG A 37 -16.13 5.50 4.13
N GLY A 38 -16.24 4.49 4.98
CA GLY A 38 -17.23 3.42 4.81
C GLY A 38 -16.94 2.48 3.64
N ASN A 39 -15.69 2.42 3.17
CA ASN A 39 -15.29 1.53 2.08
C ASN A 39 -15.23 0.07 2.56
N PRO A 40 -15.78 -0.88 1.80
CA PRO A 40 -15.83 -2.30 2.20
C PRO A 40 -14.46 -2.97 2.19
N TYR A 41 -13.50 -2.42 1.45
CA TYR A 41 -12.16 -2.96 1.30
C TYR A 41 -11.09 -1.88 1.40
N VAL A 42 -9.91 -2.30 1.85
CA VAL A 42 -8.69 -1.48 1.75
C VAL A 42 -8.05 -1.73 0.39
N GLU A 43 -8.27 -0.80 -0.52
CA GLU A 43 -7.71 -0.84 -1.87
C GLU A 43 -6.36 -0.12 -2.01
N LEU A 44 -5.66 -0.38 -3.12
CA LEU A 44 -4.37 0.26 -3.44
C LEU A 44 -4.44 1.78 -3.41
N VAL A 45 -5.54 2.37 -3.87
CA VAL A 45 -5.73 3.84 -3.88
C VAL A 45 -5.59 4.44 -2.48
N HIS A 46 -6.08 3.77 -1.44
CA HIS A 46 -5.92 4.24 -0.05
C HIS A 46 -4.45 4.20 0.37
N PHE A 47 -3.68 3.21 -0.09
CA PHE A 47 -2.27 3.12 0.25
C PHE A 47 -1.44 4.17 -0.49
N ILE A 48 -1.70 4.38 -1.78
CA ILE A 48 -1.07 5.44 -2.58
C ILE A 48 -1.39 6.82 -1.99
N GLU A 49 -2.64 7.09 -1.62
CA GLU A 49 -3.03 8.33 -0.95
C GLU A 49 -2.17 8.59 0.30
N GLN A 50 -2.02 7.59 1.18
CA GLN A 50 -1.20 7.77 2.38
C GLN A 50 0.30 7.87 2.10
N LEU A 51 0.80 7.26 1.02
CA LEU A 51 2.19 7.42 0.61
C LEU A 51 2.45 8.82 0.03
N VAL A 52 1.55 9.35 -0.81
CA VAL A 52 1.65 10.71 -1.36
C VAL A 52 1.64 11.76 -0.24
N LEU A 53 0.80 11.57 0.78
CA LEU A 53 0.70 12.47 1.93
C LEU A 53 1.85 12.30 2.95
N SER A 54 2.63 11.23 2.84
CA SER A 54 3.77 10.98 3.73
C SER A 54 4.96 11.87 3.35
N GLU A 55 5.48 12.62 4.31
CA GLU A 55 6.63 13.50 4.13
C GLU A 55 7.85 12.71 3.62
N ARG A 56 8.43 13.19 2.51
CA ARG A 56 9.61 12.63 1.84
C ARG A 56 9.49 11.14 1.54
N SER A 57 8.30 10.68 1.15
CA SER A 57 8.13 9.33 0.63
C SER A 57 8.61 9.25 -0.83
N ASP A 58 9.05 8.07 -1.26
CA ASP A 58 9.44 7.84 -2.66
C ASP A 58 8.29 8.17 -3.61
N VAL A 59 7.05 7.85 -3.25
CA VAL A 59 5.86 8.15 -4.07
C VAL A 59 5.65 9.66 -4.19
N GLN A 60 5.79 10.42 -3.11
CA GLN A 60 5.70 11.88 -3.13
C GLN A 60 6.76 12.47 -4.06
N MET A 61 8.00 11.98 -3.96
CA MET A 61 9.12 12.45 -4.79
C MET A 61 8.93 12.09 -6.27
N ILE A 62 8.44 10.88 -6.57
CA ILE A 62 8.15 10.45 -7.95
C ILE A 62 7.05 11.29 -8.58
N VAL A 63 5.98 11.57 -7.85
CA VAL A 63 4.88 12.44 -8.33
C VAL A 63 5.40 13.84 -8.66
N ALA A 64 6.23 14.41 -7.78
CA ALA A 64 6.84 15.72 -8.00
C ALA A 64 7.80 15.72 -9.21
N ASP A 65 8.64 14.70 -9.37
CA ASP A 65 9.56 14.55 -10.51
C ASP A 65 8.82 14.34 -11.84
N ALA A 66 7.70 13.61 -11.80
CA ALA A 66 6.82 13.38 -12.95
C ALA A 66 6.01 14.63 -13.37
N GLY A 67 6.01 15.70 -12.56
CA GLY A 67 5.27 16.92 -12.82
C GLY A 67 3.75 16.80 -12.61
N ILE A 68 3.32 15.93 -11.69
CA ILE A 68 1.91 15.69 -11.32
C ILE A 68 1.53 16.51 -10.08
#